data_AF-A0A6A6AUY8-F1
#
_entry.id   AF-A0A6A6AUY8-F1
#
_cell.length_a   1.000
_cell.length_b   1.000
_cell.length_c   1.000
_cell.angle_alpha   90.00
_cell.angle_beta   90.00
_cell.angle_gamma   90.00
#
_symmetry.space_group_name_H-M   'P 1'
#
loop_
_entity.id
_entity.type
_entity.pdbx_description
1 polymer ?
#
loop_
_entity_poly.entity_id
_entity_poly.type
_entity_poly.pdbx_seq_one_letter_code
_entity_poly.pdbx_strand_id
1 'polypeptide(L)'
;MTFKSVSTSGTVSSKASGLFDLNEHGDKSILVYKYRSGAKGLDVTTERDLCAELDNNSELPFIRVTRKPIPRGASRLDISNEDLLLPEERDKFAEKLAPKISVANVGLPTAAKWRRMILGSFEDLYIVHRGHSLTPESSKNNSPESSQQVSPASTFPSDNAHPFRNPDA
;
A
#
# COMPACT_ATOMS: atom_id res chain seq x y z
N MET A 1 26.34 39.10 -33.07
CA MET A 1 25.64 37.88 -32.59
C MET A 1 25.51 38.00 -31.08
N THR A 2 24.30 38.17 -30.56
CA THR A 2 24.05 38.33 -29.13
C THR A 2 23.04 37.27 -28.71
N PHE A 3 23.54 36.16 -28.19
CA PHE A 3 22.74 35.11 -27.57
C PHE A 3 22.21 35.67 -26.24
N LYS A 4 20.92 36.02 -26.21
CA LYS A 4 20.21 36.28 -24.96
C LYS A 4 20.10 34.95 -24.21
N SER A 5 20.86 34.79 -23.12
CA SER A 5 20.60 33.74 -22.15
C SER A 5 19.22 33.97 -21.56
N VAL A 6 18.24 33.16 -22.00
CA VAL A 6 17.01 32.96 -21.26
C VAL A 6 17.42 32.21 -20.01
N SER A 7 17.48 32.92 -18.89
CA SER A 7 17.51 32.32 -17.56
C SER A 7 16.20 31.57 -17.37
N THR A 8 16.19 30.28 -17.71
CA THR A 8 15.28 29.33 -17.08
C THR A 8 15.66 29.30 -15.60
N SER A 9 15.02 30.14 -14.80
CA SER A 9 14.72 29.76 -13.42
C SER A 9 13.78 28.57 -13.51
N GLY A 10 14.34 27.40 -13.81
CA GLY A 10 13.65 26.14 -13.66
C GLY A 10 13.47 25.96 -12.16
N THR A 11 12.27 26.22 -11.66
CA THR A 11 11.85 25.63 -10.40
C THR A 11 12.08 24.13 -10.56
N VAL A 12 13.04 23.59 -9.82
CA VAL A 12 13.31 22.15 -9.80
C VAL A 12 12.15 21.52 -9.04
N SER A 13 11.00 21.41 -9.72
CA SER A 13 9.80 20.80 -9.18
C SER A 13 10.16 19.37 -8.81
N SER A 14 9.88 18.97 -7.58
CA SER A 14 10.00 17.61 -7.11
C SER A 14 9.22 16.66 -8.03
N LYS A 15 9.77 15.47 -8.27
CA LYS A 15 9.09 14.49 -9.14
C LYS A 15 7.82 14.00 -8.45
N ALA A 16 7.86 13.88 -7.14
CA ALA A 16 6.73 13.52 -6.29
C ALA A 16 5.62 14.57 -6.28
N SER A 17 5.90 15.88 -6.32
CA SER A 17 4.86 16.92 -6.34
C SER A 17 3.97 16.80 -7.57
N GLY A 18 4.59 16.64 -8.75
CA GLY A 18 3.86 16.49 -10.02
C GLY A 18 3.10 15.17 -10.15
N LEU A 19 3.59 14.08 -9.57
CA LEU A 19 2.96 12.75 -9.67
C LEU A 19 1.80 12.55 -8.68
N PHE A 20 1.89 13.14 -7.50
CA PHE A 20 0.99 12.83 -6.39
C PHE A 20 0.20 14.04 -5.87
N ASP A 21 0.26 15.19 -6.55
CA ASP A 21 -0.43 16.42 -6.12
C ASP A 21 -0.01 16.86 -4.70
N LEU A 22 1.29 16.73 -4.41
CA LEU A 22 1.90 17.15 -3.15
C LEU A 22 2.54 18.54 -3.28
N ASN A 23 2.48 19.35 -2.22
CA ASN A 23 3.12 20.65 -2.21
C ASN A 23 4.56 20.56 -1.67
N GLU A 24 5.55 20.69 -2.55
CA GLU A 24 6.98 20.70 -2.20
C GLU A 24 7.41 21.88 -1.33
N HIS A 25 6.62 22.95 -1.32
CA HIS A 25 6.84 24.10 -0.45
C HIS A 25 5.91 24.07 0.77
N GLY A 26 5.15 22.99 0.97
CA GLY A 26 4.22 22.83 2.07
C GLY A 26 4.92 22.58 3.42
N ASP A 27 4.87 23.56 4.31
CA ASP A 27 5.38 23.47 5.69
C ASP A 27 4.35 22.92 6.70
N LYS A 28 3.18 22.49 6.20
CA LYS A 28 2.11 21.96 7.03
C LYS A 28 2.48 20.57 7.52
N SER A 29 2.33 20.32 8.82
CA SER A 29 2.47 18.96 9.37
C SER A 29 1.32 18.07 8.90
N ILE A 30 1.67 16.92 8.36
CA ILE A 30 0.77 15.89 7.84
C ILE A 30 1.01 14.57 8.56
N LEU A 31 0.01 13.68 8.51
CA LEU A 31 0.15 12.30 8.97
C LEU A 31 0.42 11.41 7.77
N VAL A 32 1.43 10.55 7.89
CA VAL A 32 1.82 9.62 6.84
C VAL A 32 1.75 8.19 7.38
N TYR A 33 1.10 7.31 6.63
CA TYR A 33 1.09 5.88 6.87
C TYR A 33 1.82 5.16 5.73
N LYS A 34 2.88 4.42 6.05
CA LYS A 34 3.68 3.66 5.07
C LYS A 34 3.24 2.19 5.08
N TYR A 35 2.37 1.82 4.16
CA TYR A 35 1.81 0.46 4.08
C TYR A 35 2.87 -0.57 3.69
N ARG A 36 2.97 -1.66 4.46
CA ARG A 36 3.93 -2.79 4.24
C ARG A 36 5.42 -2.40 4.20
N SER A 37 5.77 -1.18 4.62
CA SER A 37 7.16 -0.70 4.68
C SER A 37 7.92 -1.22 5.91
N GLY A 38 7.30 -2.04 6.76
CA GLY A 38 7.87 -2.50 8.04
C GLY A 38 7.77 -1.47 9.17
N ALA A 39 7.40 -0.23 8.86
CA ALA A 39 7.08 0.81 9.85
C ALA A 39 5.82 0.43 10.64
N LYS A 40 5.91 0.46 11.98
CA LYS A 40 4.84 0.01 12.90
C LYS A 40 3.74 1.05 13.16
N GLY A 41 3.79 2.24 12.56
CA GLY A 41 2.89 3.33 12.96
C GLY A 41 2.74 4.47 11.97
N LEU A 42 2.06 5.50 12.45
CA LEU A 42 1.90 6.78 11.77
C LEU A 42 3.13 7.64 12.02
N ASP A 43 3.61 8.27 10.95
CA ASP A 43 4.68 9.24 11.01
C ASP A 43 4.10 10.66 10.88
N VAL A 44 4.75 11.62 11.54
CA VAL A 44 4.38 13.04 11.47
C VAL A 44 5.49 13.76 10.74
N THR A 45 5.23 14.17 9.52
CA THR A 45 6.19 14.85 8.65
C THR A 45 5.53 16.05 7.97
N THR A 46 6.24 16.74 7.07
CA THR A 46 5.68 17.80 6.21
C THR A 46 5.49 17.29 4.79
N GLU A 47 4.68 17.99 3.99
CA GLU A 47 4.54 17.67 2.56
C GLU A 47 5.87 17.84 1.81
N ARG A 48 6.65 18.87 2.16
CA ARG A 48 8.00 19.08 1.63
C ARG A 48 8.91 17.89 1.92
N ASP A 49 8.97 17.48 3.18
CA ASP A 49 9.86 16.39 3.60
C ASP A 49 9.43 15.05 2.99
N LEU A 50 8.11 14.82 2.86
CA LEU A 50 7.58 13.64 2.17
C LEU A 50 7.97 13.65 0.68
N CYS A 51 7.84 14.78 -0.02
CA CYS A 51 8.29 14.90 -1.41
C CYS A 51 9.79 14.61 -1.55
N ALA A 52 10.62 15.18 -0.66
CA ALA A 52 12.04 14.93 -0.67
C ALA A 52 12.39 13.46 -0.39
N GLU A 53 11.68 12.81 0.54
CA GLU A 53 11.85 11.38 0.81
C GLU A 53 11.49 10.54 -0.43
N LEU A 54 10.35 10.83 -1.06
CA LEU A 54 9.89 10.12 -2.25
C LEU A 54 10.85 10.30 -3.43
N ASP A 55 11.34 11.52 -3.66
CA ASP A 55 12.27 11.82 -4.76
C ASP A 55 13.61 11.09 -4.63
N ASN A 56 14.06 10.80 -3.41
CA ASN A 56 15.26 10.02 -3.14
C ASN A 56 15.04 8.50 -3.27
N ASN A 57 13.80 8.02 -3.31
CA ASN A 57 13.50 6.60 -3.43
C ASN A 57 13.59 6.13 -4.89
N SER A 58 14.46 5.15 -5.15
CA SER A 58 14.60 4.52 -6.47
C SER A 58 13.35 3.75 -6.92
N GLU A 59 12.47 3.39 -5.98
CA GLU A 59 11.20 2.70 -6.23
C GLU A 59 10.03 3.65 -6.51
N LEU A 60 10.26 4.97 -6.64
CA LEU A 60 9.23 5.97 -6.90
C LEU A 60 8.22 5.59 -8.01
N PRO A 61 8.60 4.97 -9.14
CA PRO A 61 7.63 4.55 -10.17
C PRO A 61 6.60 3.51 -9.68
N PHE A 62 6.93 2.76 -8.64
CA PHE A 62 6.08 1.75 -8.03
C PHE A 62 5.42 2.25 -6.75
N ILE A 63 5.72 3.46 -6.29
CA ILE A 63 5.10 4.05 -5.10
C ILE A 63 3.86 4.82 -5.54
N ARG A 64 2.82 4.76 -4.71
CA ARG A 64 1.60 5.53 -4.83
C ARG A 64 1.31 6.21 -3.51
N VAL A 65 0.74 7.40 -3.59
CA VAL A 65 0.29 8.17 -2.44
C VAL A 65 -1.20 8.44 -2.60
N THR A 66 -2.00 7.99 -1.65
CA THR A 66 -3.45 8.28 -1.60
C THR A 66 -3.77 9.11 -0.36
N ARG A 67 -4.84 9.90 -0.45
CA ARG A 67 -5.33 10.73 0.66
C ARG A 67 -6.60 10.13 1.23
N LYS A 68 -6.67 10.01 2.56
CA LYS A 68 -7.87 9.58 3.29
C LYS A 68 -8.28 10.65 4.31
N PRO A 69 -9.50 11.20 4.24
CA PRO A 69 -9.95 12.16 5.23
C PRO A 69 -10.11 11.48 6.60
N ILE A 70 -9.60 12.11 7.63
CA ILE A 70 -9.71 11.60 9.00
C ILE A 70 -11.07 12.03 9.54
N PRO A 71 -11.95 11.15 10.03
CA PRO A 71 -13.22 11.56 10.63
C PRO A 71 -13.00 12.43 11.89
N ARG A 72 -13.83 13.45 12.10
CA ARG A 72 -13.71 14.30 13.31
C ARG A 72 -14.02 13.47 14.56
N GLY A 73 -13.24 13.67 15.63
CA GLY A 73 -13.42 12.98 16.91
C GLY A 73 -12.88 11.54 16.97
N ALA A 74 -12.46 10.96 15.83
CA ALA A 74 -11.87 9.63 15.81
C ALA A 74 -10.53 9.60 16.56
N SER A 75 -10.29 8.54 17.33
CA SER A 75 -8.97 8.24 17.94
C SER A 75 -8.18 7.20 17.15
N ARG A 76 -8.87 6.42 16.32
CA ARG A 76 -8.32 5.36 15.48
C ARG A 76 -8.89 5.50 14.09
N LEU A 77 -8.09 5.19 13.09
CA LEU A 77 -8.49 5.17 11.70
C LEU A 77 -8.29 3.76 11.16
N ASP A 78 -9.34 3.25 10.56
CA ASP A 78 -9.26 2.01 9.80
C ASP A 78 -8.86 2.34 8.37
N ILE A 79 -7.90 1.62 7.81
CA ILE A 79 -7.41 1.77 6.45
C ILE A 79 -7.89 0.54 5.69
N SER A 80 -8.73 0.76 4.68
CA SER A 80 -9.34 -0.27 3.86
C SER A 80 -8.57 -0.48 2.56
N ASN A 81 -8.85 -1.57 1.85
CA ASN A 81 -8.21 -1.84 0.55
C ASN A 81 -8.58 -0.78 -0.51
N GLU A 82 -9.82 -0.30 -0.50
CA GLU A 82 -10.24 0.85 -1.32
C GLU A 82 -9.38 2.10 -1.10
N ASP A 83 -8.85 2.30 0.12
CA ASP A 83 -8.02 3.47 0.41
C ASP A 83 -6.68 3.45 -0.32
N LEU A 84 -6.21 2.26 -0.70
CA LEU A 84 -4.98 2.02 -1.47
C LEU A 84 -5.19 2.15 -2.99
N LEU A 85 -6.43 2.31 -3.44
CA LEU A 85 -6.75 2.46 -4.86
C LEU A 85 -6.84 3.94 -5.23
N LEU A 86 -6.35 4.26 -6.43
CA LEU A 86 -6.58 5.58 -7.03
C LEU A 86 -8.08 5.80 -7.25
N PRO A 87 -8.56 7.06 -7.24
CA PRO A 87 -9.98 7.34 -7.44
C PRO A 87 -10.59 6.65 -8.68
N GLU A 88 -9.87 6.65 -9.80
CA GLU A 88 -10.31 5.98 -11.04
C GLU A 88 -10.35 4.45 -10.95
N GLU A 89 -9.50 3.85 -10.11
CA GLU A 89 -9.47 2.41 -9.87
C GLU A 89 -10.57 1.99 -8.89
N ARG A 90 -10.93 2.86 -7.94
CA ARG A 90 -12.00 2.60 -6.96
C ARG A 90 -13.33 2.31 -7.65
N ASP A 91 -13.68 3.10 -8.67
CA ASP A 91 -14.93 2.92 -9.40
C ASP A 91 -14.95 1.58 -10.17
N LYS A 92 -13.81 1.19 -10.74
CA LYS A 92 -13.67 -0.08 -11.50
C LYS A 92 -13.74 -1.31 -10.61
N PHE A 93 -13.22 -1.20 -9.38
CA PHE A 93 -13.18 -2.30 -8.42
C PHE A 93 -14.28 -2.23 -7.36
N ALA A 94 -15.19 -1.26 -7.45
CA ALA A 94 -16.32 -1.11 -6.54
C ALA A 94 -17.23 -2.36 -6.54
N GLU A 95 -17.37 -3.02 -7.69
CA GLU A 95 -18.19 -4.23 -7.85
C GLU A 95 -17.50 -5.52 -7.37
N LYS A 96 -16.20 -5.47 -7.05
CA LYS A 96 -15.46 -6.65 -6.59
C LYS A 96 -15.78 -6.93 -5.12
N LEU A 97 -15.67 -8.19 -4.70
CA LEU A 97 -16.15 -8.66 -3.39
C LEU A 97 -15.35 -8.22 -2.14
N ALA A 98 -14.42 -7.25 -2.19
CA ALA A 98 -13.66 -6.86 -0.99
C ALA A 98 -13.07 -5.42 -0.96
N PRO A 99 -13.71 -4.36 -1.48
CA PRO A 99 -13.16 -3.00 -1.41
C PRO A 99 -13.04 -2.51 0.05
N LYS A 100 -14.00 -2.88 0.89
CA LYS A 100 -14.11 -2.44 2.30
C LYS A 100 -13.34 -3.33 3.29
N ILE A 101 -12.51 -4.26 2.82
CA ILE A 101 -11.74 -5.09 3.75
C ILE A 101 -10.70 -4.21 4.46
N SER A 102 -10.70 -4.26 5.80
CA SER A 102 -9.72 -3.55 6.62
C SER A 102 -8.35 -4.17 6.41
N VAL A 103 -7.38 -3.30 6.14
CA VAL A 103 -5.98 -3.64 5.92
C VAL A 103 -5.14 -3.29 7.14
N ALA A 104 -5.46 -2.19 7.83
CA ALA A 104 -4.75 -1.77 9.02
C ALA A 104 -5.61 -0.87 9.90
N ASN A 105 -5.44 -0.99 11.21
CA ASN A 105 -6.07 -0.11 12.18
C ASN A 105 -5.00 0.70 12.92
N VAL A 106 -4.91 1.99 12.61
CA VAL A 106 -3.87 2.88 13.14
C VAL A 106 -4.44 3.82 14.20
N GLY A 107 -3.75 3.95 15.33
CA GLY A 107 -4.10 4.91 16.37
C GLY A 107 -3.53 6.28 16.03
N LEU A 108 -4.37 7.32 16.01
CA LEU A 108 -3.91 8.68 15.79
C LEU A 108 -3.04 9.13 16.98
N PRO A 109 -1.88 9.78 16.75
CA PRO A 109 -1.10 10.34 17.83
C PRO A 109 -1.93 11.33 18.65
N THR A 110 -1.90 11.21 19.97
CA THR A 110 -2.70 12.07 20.87
C THR A 110 -2.40 13.55 20.62
N ALA A 111 -1.14 13.90 20.35
CA ALA A 111 -0.74 15.26 19.99
C ALA A 111 -1.39 15.75 18.70
N ALA A 112 -1.50 14.90 17.66
CA ALA A 112 -2.18 15.23 16.42
C ALA A 112 -3.69 15.43 16.64
N LYS A 113 -4.32 14.63 17.52
CA LYS A 113 -5.73 14.79 17.91
C LYS A 113 -6.01 16.16 18.56
N TRP A 114 -5.15 16.61 19.47
CA TRP A 114 -5.27 17.93 20.10
C TRP A 114 -5.03 19.07 19.11
N ARG A 115 -3.97 18.98 18.28
CA ARG A 115 -3.69 20.00 17.26
C ARG A 115 -4.81 20.10 16.23
N ARG A 116 -5.46 18.98 15.88
CA ARG A 116 -6.65 19.00 15.03
C ARG A 116 -7.84 19.69 15.67
N MET A 117 -8.09 19.46 16.96
CA MET A 117 -9.18 20.14 17.67
C MET A 117 -8.95 21.65 17.85
N ILE A 118 -7.69 22.08 17.99
CA ILE A 118 -7.36 23.47 18.32
C ILE A 118 -7.04 24.31 17.07
N LEU A 119 -6.39 23.71 16.07
CA LEU A 119 -5.78 24.42 14.93
C LEU A 119 -6.28 23.94 13.56
N GLY A 120 -7.18 22.94 13.51
CA GLY A 120 -7.65 22.35 12.26
C GLY A 120 -6.59 21.55 11.49
N SER A 121 -5.41 21.31 12.06
CA SER A 121 -4.33 20.56 11.40
C SER A 121 -4.63 19.06 11.29
N PHE A 122 -3.93 18.34 10.40
CA PHE A 122 -4.09 16.88 10.19
C PHE A 122 -5.51 16.50 9.73
N GLU A 123 -6.01 17.15 8.69
CA GLU A 123 -7.33 16.85 8.12
C GLU A 123 -7.33 15.50 7.39
N ASP A 124 -6.25 15.23 6.66
CA ASP A 124 -6.07 14.04 5.85
C ASP A 124 -4.90 13.18 6.34
N LEU A 125 -5.06 11.87 6.15
CA LEU A 125 -4.01 10.87 6.25
C LEU A 125 -3.45 10.60 4.85
N TYR A 126 -2.15 10.71 4.69
CA TYR A 126 -1.43 10.35 3.47
C TYR A 126 -0.99 8.89 3.59
N ILE A 127 -1.47 8.04 2.70
CA ILE A 127 -1.13 6.63 2.67
C ILE A 127 -0.13 6.41 1.54
N VAL A 128 1.11 6.09 1.91
CA VAL A 128 2.16 5.72 0.98
C VAL A 128 2.18 4.20 0.88
N HIS A 129 2.02 3.69 -0.32
CA HIS A 129 2.06 2.26 -0.55
C HIS A 129 2.75 1.93 -1.86
N ARG A 130 3.32 0.73 -1.95
CA ARG A 130 3.78 0.20 -3.22
C ARG A 130 2.55 -0.20 -4.05
N GLY A 131 2.35 0.45 -5.19
CA GLY A 131 1.38 0.07 -6.19
C GLY A 131 1.75 -1.25 -6.84
N HIS A 132 0.74 -2.04 -7.18
CA HIS A 132 0.89 -3.18 -8.08
C HIS A 132 1.00 -2.68 -9.52
N SER A 133 2.01 -1.87 -9.83
CA SER A 133 2.42 -1.71 -11.23
C SER A 133 2.99 -3.07 -11.63
N LEU A 134 2.16 -3.83 -12.33
CA LEU A 134 2.59 -4.94 -13.15
C LEU A 134 3.62 -4.36 -14.12
N THR A 135 4.89 -4.73 -13.96
CA THR A 135 5.67 -4.97 -15.17
C THR A 135 4.89 -6.07 -15.93
N PRO A 136 4.35 -5.80 -17.13
CA PRO A 136 3.57 -6.79 -17.86
C PRO A 136 4.48 -7.82 -18.56
N GLU A 137 5.59 -8.24 -17.92
CA GLU A 137 6.61 -9.13 -18.50
C GLU A 137 7.20 -10.11 -17.47
N SER A 138 6.62 -10.29 -16.26
CA SER A 138 7.15 -11.28 -15.30
C SER A 138 6.14 -12.27 -14.73
N SER A 139 4.83 -12.03 -14.85
CA SER A 139 3.81 -12.95 -14.33
C SER A 139 3.12 -13.82 -15.38
N LYS A 140 3.59 -13.82 -16.64
CA LYS A 140 3.02 -14.67 -17.70
C LYS A 140 3.76 -15.97 -17.93
N ASN A 141 4.90 -16.20 -17.27
CA ASN A 141 5.72 -17.39 -17.50
C ASN A 141 6.25 -18.09 -16.24
N ASN A 142 5.61 -17.93 -15.07
CA ASN A 142 5.95 -18.74 -13.90
C ASN A 142 4.85 -19.75 -13.52
N SER A 143 4.07 -20.16 -14.51
CA SER A 143 3.46 -21.49 -14.49
C SER A 143 4.49 -22.43 -15.13
N PRO A 144 5.19 -23.30 -14.38
CA PRO A 144 5.84 -24.42 -15.03
C PRO A 144 4.73 -25.25 -15.69
N GLU A 145 4.60 -25.16 -17.01
CA GLU A 145 3.85 -26.09 -17.86
C GLU A 145 4.60 -27.45 -17.91
N SER A 146 5.02 -27.95 -16.76
CA SER A 146 5.59 -29.27 -16.58
C SER A 146 5.17 -29.77 -15.19
N SER A 147 3.91 -30.15 -15.11
CA SER A 147 3.42 -31.14 -14.15
C SER A 147 2.48 -32.07 -14.90
N GLN A 148 2.96 -32.60 -16.03
CA GLN A 148 2.53 -33.92 -16.45
C GLN A 148 3.21 -34.92 -15.51
N GLN A 149 2.40 -35.84 -14.97
CA GLN A 149 2.79 -37.01 -14.16
C GLN A 149 2.79 -36.81 -12.64
N VAL A 150 1.59 -36.79 -12.05
CA VAL A 150 1.29 -37.73 -10.96
C VAL A 150 -0.19 -38.10 -11.06
N SER A 151 -0.46 -39.26 -11.64
CA SER A 151 -1.77 -39.92 -11.51
C SER A 151 -2.05 -40.14 -10.01
N PRO A 152 -3.27 -39.90 -9.51
CA PRO A 152 -3.60 -40.20 -8.13
C PRO A 152 -3.50 -41.71 -7.91
N ALA A 153 -2.43 -42.16 -7.27
CA ALA A 153 -2.32 -43.52 -6.76
C ALA A 153 -3.19 -43.62 -5.51
N SER A 154 -4.32 -44.33 -5.67
CA SER A 154 -5.21 -44.90 -4.66
C SER A 154 -4.76 -44.75 -3.20
N THR A 155 -5.47 -43.91 -2.43
CA THR A 155 -5.40 -43.89 -0.96
C THR A 155 -6.55 -44.70 -0.38
N PHE A 156 -6.51 -46.01 -0.57
CA PHE A 156 -7.21 -46.93 0.34
C PHE A 156 -6.18 -47.96 0.82
N PRO A 157 -5.93 -48.07 2.13
CA PRO A 157 -5.12 -49.15 2.65
C PRO A 157 -5.83 -50.48 2.34
N SER A 158 -5.16 -51.36 1.60
CA SER A 158 -5.56 -52.77 1.54
C SER A 158 -5.42 -53.35 2.93
N ASP A 159 -6.55 -53.73 3.54
CA ASP A 159 -6.61 -54.43 4.81
C ASP A 159 -5.91 -55.78 4.64
N ASN A 160 -4.68 -55.87 5.13
CA ASN A 160 -3.86 -57.07 5.01
C ASN A 160 -4.37 -58.07 6.05
N ALA A 161 -4.90 -59.19 5.54
CA ALA A 161 -5.44 -60.30 6.30
C ALA A 161 -4.61 -60.66 7.54
N HIS A 162 -5.25 -60.61 8.72
CA HIS A 162 -4.68 -61.19 9.93
C HIS A 162 -4.96 -62.70 9.95
N PRO A 163 -3.93 -63.57 10.08
CA PRO A 163 -4.14 -65.01 10.16
C PRO A 163 -4.86 -65.35 11.47
N PHE A 164 -5.90 -66.18 11.35
CA PHE A 164 -6.55 -66.85 12.48
C PHE A 164 -5.48 -67.58 13.31
N ARG A 165 -5.18 -67.04 14.49
CA ARG A 165 -4.48 -67.73 15.55
C ARG A 165 -5.54 -68.15 16.56
N ASN A 166 -6.01 -69.39 16.48
CA ASN A 166 -6.71 -70.03 17.60
C ASN A 166 -5.73 -70.17 18.77
N PRO A 167 -6.18 -69.84 19.99
CA PRO A 167 -6.10 -70.82 21.07
C PRO A 167 -7.31 -70.76 22.04
N ASP A 168 -7.92 -71.92 22.27
CA ASP A 168 -8.65 -72.39 23.46
C ASP A 168 -9.77 -71.53 24.11
N ALA A 169 -11.03 -71.90 23.80
CA ALA A 169 -12.13 -72.16 24.76
C ALA A 169 -13.35 -72.73 24.03
#